data_AF-A0A928N484-F1
#
_entry.id   AF-A0A928N484-F1
#
_cell.length_a   1.000
_cell.length_b   1.000
_cell.length_c   1.000
_cell.angle_alpha   90.00
_cell.angle_beta   90.00
_cell.angle_gamma   90.00
#
_symmetry.space_group_name_H-M   'P 1'
#
loop_
_entity.id
_entity.type
_entity.pdbx_description
1 polymer ?
#
loop_
_entity_poly.entity_id
_entity_poly.type
_entity_poly.pdbx_seq_one_letter_code
_entity_poly.pdbx_strand_id
1 'polypeptide(L)'
;MRRSDGMKSFFKGVLLGLLLFVENKLCSAMFDGISAFPLFLFSGIVFGITVCAFLISKNITELLLCGFTGLFVMFFIQIRFIDFTFENFGGNWLKVYVGGFYGSVAAVVIAIIMTAKKVRLSDIFYGRCNNMQNELTNQLRIKLVLYALISAMGFSYLVLPENASISVPLFVILQFVCLWFCVPNRRRLFFLIPIAVMSLNCFLSASHIWRTSNLLISFVLFSCAFMPFNFKSDSLSYLGDIGIRIITPFAFFGLPFKWLTELSSEKAPVVKRVVLALAISLPCALVLLFVLSRADMVFSLKTESFFTNAHNRINIHTVFLYISGIVAGLFLFSVLYCSHTDDKEPAEEKPPRVNGDLIIINIFLAIVLFIYSLFVIIQFKYLFAGSALPEGLTYTEYARKGFFELLALTGVNIATILAVIKLTKLHTGKWFIFAKVLCHYLCAVTVILLISSFYRMWLYTNDDGLTRLRFFVMGFLVFEAIGLLVTFRYIAKPNINITLIYICLAMTYYMLLNIIPTDRIIAENQIKKYLCGERENIYYVYTLSADAAPALTELYGKTPDETTRNDIIAFLERVTSSDIPERWQRYNLSTQKAKETLDKLN
;
A
#
# COMPACT_ATOMS: atom_id res chain seq x y z
N MET A 1 -8.60 38.07 -3.14
CA MET A 1 -7.42 37.48 -2.48
C MET A 1 -6.70 38.58 -1.72
N ARG A 2 -6.58 38.53 -0.38
CA ARG A 2 -5.81 39.54 0.36
C ARG A 2 -4.32 39.27 0.12
N ARG A 3 -3.57 40.29 -0.31
CA ARG A 3 -2.12 40.25 -0.62
C ARG A 3 -1.25 39.59 0.48
N SER A 4 -1.74 39.60 1.73
CA SER A 4 -1.19 38.90 2.91
C SER A 4 -1.09 37.37 2.77
N ASP A 5 -2.08 36.72 2.16
CA ASP A 5 -2.22 35.26 2.25
C ASP A 5 -1.37 34.53 1.19
N GLY A 6 -1.16 35.17 0.04
CA GLY A 6 -0.21 34.69 -0.99
C GLY A 6 1.23 34.71 -0.50
N MET A 7 1.64 35.77 0.22
CA MET A 7 3.01 35.90 0.74
C MET A 7 3.31 34.86 1.82
N LYS A 8 2.35 34.56 2.71
CA LYS A 8 2.49 33.47 3.70
C LYS A 8 2.63 32.10 3.02
N SER A 9 1.88 31.85 1.94
CA SER A 9 1.93 30.59 1.20
C SER A 9 3.24 30.41 0.44
N PHE A 10 3.80 31.51 -0.10
CA PHE A 10 5.13 31.53 -0.70
C PHE A 10 6.24 31.17 0.31
N PHE A 11 6.25 31.80 1.49
CA PHE A 11 7.23 31.48 2.55
C PHE A 11 7.08 30.04 3.07
N LYS A 12 5.85 29.53 3.19
CA LYS A 12 5.60 28.12 3.51
C LYS A 12 6.20 27.19 2.47
N GLY A 13 6.06 27.49 1.19
CA GLY A 13 6.67 26.68 0.13
C GLY A 13 8.19 26.73 0.14
N VAL A 14 8.80 27.90 0.40
CA VAL A 14 10.27 27.98 0.59
C VAL A 14 10.74 27.08 1.73
N LEU A 15 10.04 27.11 2.87
CA LEU A 15 10.36 26.26 4.02
C LEU A 15 10.16 24.77 3.70
N LEU A 16 9.11 24.42 2.96
CA LEU A 16 8.88 23.05 2.47
C LEU A 16 10.07 22.56 1.62
N GLY A 17 10.52 23.36 0.65
CA GLY A 17 11.65 22.99 -0.21
C GLY A 17 12.95 22.77 0.57
N LEU A 18 13.22 23.59 1.58
CA LEU A 18 14.37 23.45 2.47
C LEU A 18 14.29 22.19 3.35
N LEU A 19 13.11 21.90 3.92
CA LEU A 19 12.90 20.71 4.75
C LEU A 19 13.08 19.42 3.95
N LEU A 20 12.50 19.33 2.75
CA LEU A 20 12.66 18.16 1.88
C LEU A 20 14.11 17.94 1.49
N PHE A 21 14.89 19.01 1.29
CA PHE A 21 16.33 18.91 1.05
C PHE A 21 17.08 18.34 2.27
N VAL A 22 16.79 18.84 3.48
CA VAL A 22 17.41 18.36 4.72
C VAL A 22 17.03 16.90 5.00
N GLU A 23 15.77 16.53 4.81
CA GLU A 23 15.27 15.15 4.93
C GLU A 23 15.95 14.20 3.95
N ASN A 24 16.18 14.65 2.71
CA ASN A 24 16.91 13.88 1.71
C ASN A 24 18.33 13.54 2.20
N LYS A 25 19.04 14.54 2.73
CA LYS A 25 20.41 14.37 3.23
C LYS A 25 20.47 13.50 4.48
N LEU A 26 19.54 13.68 5.42
CA LEU A 26 19.42 12.83 6.61
C LEU A 26 19.10 11.38 6.27
N CYS A 27 18.10 11.14 5.40
CA CYS A 27 17.74 9.79 4.99
C CYS A 27 18.87 9.10 4.21
N SER A 28 19.63 9.85 3.41
CA SER A 28 20.79 9.31 2.71
C SER A 28 21.94 8.98 3.66
N ALA A 29 22.23 9.84 4.65
CA ALA A 29 23.32 9.64 5.60
C ALA A 29 23.05 8.59 6.68
N MET A 30 21.78 8.40 7.09
CA MET A 30 21.42 7.46 8.15
C MET A 30 21.39 5.99 7.70
N PHE A 31 21.33 5.72 6.40
CA PHE A 31 21.01 4.39 5.87
C PHE A 31 22.04 3.85 4.84
N ASP A 32 23.27 4.36 4.89
CA ASP A 32 24.39 3.72 4.20
C ASP A 32 24.62 2.31 4.78
N GLY A 33 24.29 1.27 3.98
CA GLY A 33 24.45 -0.14 4.35
C GLY A 33 23.17 -0.93 4.66
N ILE A 34 21.98 -0.31 4.65
CA ILE A 34 20.69 -1.00 4.88
C ILE A 34 20.08 -1.47 3.55
N SER A 35 19.33 -2.59 3.58
CA SER A 35 18.68 -3.18 2.41
C SER A 35 17.78 -2.18 1.66
N ALA A 36 17.71 -2.34 0.33
CA ALA A 36 17.16 -1.34 -0.60
C ALA A 36 15.68 -0.98 -0.39
N PHE A 37 14.89 -1.87 0.19
CA PHE A 37 13.43 -1.78 0.26
C PHE A 37 12.90 -0.97 1.48
N PRO A 38 13.36 -1.21 2.73
CA PRO A 38 12.94 -0.38 3.87
C PRO A 38 13.31 1.10 3.71
N LEU A 39 14.44 1.39 3.03
CA LEU A 39 14.88 2.76 2.78
C LEU A 39 13.92 3.54 1.86
N PHE A 40 13.43 2.89 0.80
CA PHE A 40 12.49 3.49 -0.16
C PHE A 40 11.15 3.83 0.49
N LEU A 41 10.63 2.91 1.31
CA LEU A 41 9.34 3.12 1.99
C LEU A 41 9.44 4.19 3.07
N PHE A 42 10.56 4.18 3.83
CA PHE A 42 10.82 5.17 4.87
C PHE A 42 10.97 6.58 4.28
N SER A 43 11.78 6.75 3.23
CA SER A 43 11.94 8.06 2.58
C SER A 43 10.61 8.56 1.99
N GLY A 44 9.81 7.67 1.40
CA GLY A 44 8.47 8.01 0.93
C GLY A 44 7.52 8.47 2.04
N ILE A 45 7.51 7.80 3.20
CA ILE A 45 6.65 8.20 4.33
C ILE A 45 7.08 9.56 4.89
N VAL A 46 8.39 9.77 5.12
CA VAL A 46 8.92 11.02 5.68
C VAL A 46 8.60 12.19 4.77
N PHE A 47 8.95 12.09 3.49
CA PHE A 47 8.66 13.14 2.51
C PHE A 47 7.15 13.37 2.35
N GLY A 48 6.37 12.29 2.32
CA GLY A 48 4.91 12.39 2.20
C GLY A 48 4.28 13.13 3.37
N ILE A 49 4.69 12.85 4.61
CA ILE A 49 4.22 13.58 5.80
C ILE A 49 4.55 15.07 5.70
N THR A 50 5.80 15.39 5.34
CA THR A 50 6.29 16.77 5.23
C THR A 50 5.55 17.54 4.15
N VAL A 51 5.34 16.93 2.98
CA VAL A 51 4.54 17.51 1.89
C VAL A 51 3.08 17.71 2.31
N CYS A 52 2.44 16.72 2.93
CA CYS A 52 1.06 16.86 3.42
C CYS A 52 0.94 17.99 4.45
N ALA A 53 1.83 18.06 5.43
CA ALA A 53 1.78 19.06 6.50
C ALA A 53 1.84 20.50 5.94
N PHE A 54 2.58 20.71 4.85
CA PHE A 54 2.76 22.04 4.24
C PHE A 54 1.74 22.38 3.15
N LEU A 55 1.23 21.38 2.42
CA LEU A 55 0.31 21.60 1.30
C LEU A 55 -1.16 21.74 1.71
N ILE A 56 -1.54 21.27 2.90
CA ILE A 56 -2.93 21.38 3.36
C ILE A 56 -3.25 22.87 3.56
N SER A 57 -4.13 23.38 2.69
CA SER A 57 -4.50 24.78 2.64
C SER A 57 -6.02 24.96 2.57
N LYS A 58 -6.49 26.18 2.81
CA LYS A 58 -7.90 26.56 2.69
C LYS A 58 -8.34 26.74 1.23
N ASN A 59 -7.39 27.01 0.32
CA ASN A 59 -7.64 27.31 -1.08
C ASN A 59 -6.68 26.52 -1.99
N ILE A 60 -7.20 26.03 -3.12
CA ILE A 60 -6.40 25.33 -4.16
C ILE A 60 -5.26 26.21 -4.68
N THR A 61 -5.49 27.50 -4.85
CA THR A 61 -4.47 28.46 -5.31
C THR A 61 -3.30 28.60 -4.32
N GLU A 62 -3.56 28.51 -3.01
CA GLU A 62 -2.52 28.54 -1.99
C GLU A 62 -1.75 27.22 -1.92
N LEU A 63 -2.44 26.08 -2.13
CA LEU A 63 -1.81 24.77 -2.27
C LEU A 63 -0.87 24.73 -3.46
N LEU A 64 -1.32 25.20 -4.63
CA LEU A 64 -0.49 25.24 -5.84
C LEU A 64 0.70 26.19 -5.66
N LEU A 65 0.49 27.38 -5.09
CA LEU A 65 1.58 28.33 -4.85
C LEU A 65 2.63 27.74 -3.89
N CYS A 66 2.21 27.14 -2.77
CA CYS A 66 3.09 26.48 -1.80
C CYS A 66 3.85 25.28 -2.43
N GLY A 67 3.14 24.43 -3.18
CA GLY A 67 3.73 23.24 -3.80
C GLY A 67 4.73 23.57 -4.91
N PHE A 68 4.38 24.49 -5.82
CA PHE A 68 5.30 24.88 -6.90
C PHE A 68 6.51 25.66 -6.36
N THR A 69 6.34 26.49 -5.33
CA THR A 69 7.48 27.20 -4.72
C THR A 69 8.40 26.26 -3.96
N GLY A 70 7.87 25.27 -3.22
CA GLY A 70 8.69 24.25 -2.56
C GLY A 70 9.43 23.34 -3.54
N LEU A 71 8.75 22.92 -4.62
CA LEU A 71 9.37 22.13 -5.68
C LEU A 71 10.48 22.92 -6.39
N PHE A 72 10.23 24.19 -6.70
CA PHE A 72 11.23 25.09 -7.31
C PHE A 72 12.45 25.27 -6.40
N VAL A 73 12.26 25.50 -5.11
CA VAL A 73 13.35 25.67 -4.13
C VAL A 73 14.17 24.39 -3.97
N MET A 74 13.50 23.23 -3.88
CA MET A 74 14.16 21.93 -3.81
C MET A 74 15.02 21.68 -5.07
N PHE A 75 14.45 21.84 -6.26
CA PHE A 75 15.19 21.65 -7.53
C PHE A 75 16.34 22.65 -7.67
N PHE A 76 16.15 23.92 -7.31
CA PHE A 76 17.16 24.95 -7.44
C PHE A 76 18.36 24.71 -6.50
N ILE A 77 18.10 24.31 -5.25
CA ILE A 77 19.15 23.97 -4.29
C ILE A 77 19.89 22.70 -4.72
N GLN A 78 19.16 21.71 -5.24
CA GLN A 78 19.73 20.44 -5.66
C GLN A 78 20.62 20.60 -6.89
N ILE A 79 20.19 21.36 -7.91
CA ILE A 79 20.99 21.65 -9.11
C ILE A 79 22.29 22.39 -8.74
N ARG A 80 22.25 23.38 -7.83
CA ARG A 80 23.45 24.13 -7.41
C ARG A 80 24.44 23.31 -6.57
N PHE A 81 23.99 22.25 -5.88
CA PHE A 81 24.85 21.40 -5.04
C PHE A 81 25.35 20.15 -5.76
N ILE A 82 24.69 19.75 -6.85
CA ILE A 82 25.13 18.65 -7.73
C ILE A 82 26.49 18.97 -8.36
N ASP A 83 26.81 20.25 -8.59
CA ASP A 83 28.14 20.66 -9.10
C ASP A 83 29.27 20.59 -8.06
N PHE A 84 28.99 20.34 -6.77
CA PHE A 84 30.01 20.44 -5.71
C PHE A 84 30.43 19.13 -5.05
N THR A 85 29.74 18.00 -5.26
CA THR A 85 30.00 16.77 -4.48
C THR A 85 29.67 15.46 -5.22
N PHE A 86 30.10 15.29 -6.47
CA PHE A 86 29.91 14.00 -7.18
C PHE A 86 30.84 12.86 -6.71
N GLU A 87 31.85 13.13 -5.88
CA GLU A 87 32.82 12.10 -5.46
C GLU A 87 32.44 11.29 -4.20
N ASN A 88 31.38 11.64 -3.46
CA ASN A 88 31.11 11.04 -2.14
C ASN A 88 29.71 10.40 -1.95
N PHE A 89 28.88 10.26 -3.00
CA PHE A 89 27.55 9.64 -2.84
C PHE A 89 27.58 8.13 -3.12
N GLY A 90 27.40 7.33 -2.06
CA GLY A 90 27.16 5.89 -2.14
C GLY A 90 25.89 5.52 -2.91
N GLY A 91 25.78 4.26 -3.36
CA GLY A 91 24.79 3.76 -4.33
C GLY A 91 23.30 3.78 -3.91
N ASN A 92 22.95 4.35 -2.75
CA ASN A 92 21.57 4.38 -2.22
C ASN A 92 20.85 5.73 -2.40
N TRP A 93 21.53 6.81 -2.82
CA TRP A 93 20.93 8.15 -2.95
C TRP A 93 19.73 8.18 -3.90
N LEU A 94 19.82 7.47 -5.03
CA LEU A 94 18.76 7.42 -6.03
C LEU A 94 17.49 6.76 -5.44
N LYS A 95 17.64 5.77 -4.56
CA LYS A 95 16.51 5.07 -3.93
C LYS A 95 15.78 5.96 -2.94
N VAL A 96 16.53 6.71 -2.12
CA VAL A 96 15.95 7.71 -1.20
C VAL A 96 15.15 8.74 -1.97
N TYR A 97 15.73 9.25 -3.07
CA TYR A 97 15.09 10.25 -3.93
C TYR A 97 13.83 9.73 -4.61
N VAL A 98 13.88 8.54 -5.21
CA VAL A 98 12.71 7.95 -5.88
C VAL A 98 11.61 7.62 -4.86
N GLY A 99 11.96 7.06 -3.69
CA GLY A 99 11.00 6.82 -2.60
C GLY A 99 10.33 8.11 -2.12
N GLY A 100 11.13 9.15 -1.88
CA GLY A 100 10.65 10.49 -1.49
C GLY A 100 9.74 11.12 -2.54
N PHE A 101 10.02 10.92 -3.83
CA PHE A 101 9.17 11.39 -4.93
C PHE A 101 7.79 10.74 -4.91
N TYR A 102 7.71 9.40 -4.84
CA TYR A 102 6.42 8.69 -4.78
C TYR A 102 5.61 9.07 -3.53
N GLY A 103 6.28 9.21 -2.38
CA GLY A 103 5.68 9.69 -1.14
C GLY A 103 5.10 11.11 -1.26
N SER A 104 5.86 12.01 -1.88
CA SER A 104 5.44 13.39 -2.13
C SER A 104 4.24 13.47 -3.08
N VAL A 105 4.22 12.66 -4.15
CA VAL A 105 3.08 12.60 -5.10
C VAL A 105 1.81 12.11 -4.39
N ALA A 106 1.90 11.04 -3.60
CA ALA A 106 0.77 10.55 -2.81
C ALA A 106 0.25 11.62 -1.85
N ALA A 107 1.17 12.35 -1.19
CA ALA A 107 0.85 13.43 -0.27
C ALA A 107 0.18 14.64 -0.95
N VAL A 108 0.60 15.01 -2.16
CA VAL A 108 -0.04 16.04 -2.98
C VAL A 108 -1.49 15.64 -3.28
N VAL A 109 -1.72 14.39 -3.70
CA VAL A 109 -3.08 13.89 -3.98
C VAL A 109 -3.96 13.95 -2.73
N ILE A 110 -3.44 13.51 -1.58
CA ILE A 110 -4.14 13.60 -0.29
C ILE A 110 -4.44 15.07 0.06
N ALA A 111 -3.47 15.97 -0.07
CA ALA A 111 -3.64 17.39 0.23
C ALA A 111 -4.68 18.05 -0.69
N ILE A 112 -4.71 17.69 -1.98
CA ILE A 112 -5.73 18.16 -2.93
C ILE A 112 -7.12 17.67 -2.50
N ILE A 113 -7.26 16.39 -2.16
CA ILE A 113 -8.55 15.80 -1.71
C ILE A 113 -9.04 16.48 -0.43
N MET A 114 -8.15 16.67 0.55
CA MET A 114 -8.50 17.32 1.82
C MET A 114 -8.88 18.80 1.64
N THR A 115 -8.13 19.51 0.78
CA THR A 115 -8.40 20.92 0.43
C THR A 115 -9.74 21.04 -0.32
N ALA A 116 -10.03 20.13 -1.24
CA ALA A 116 -11.29 20.11 -2.01
C ALA A 116 -12.52 19.86 -1.12
N LYS A 117 -12.41 19.03 -0.07
CA LYS A 117 -13.49 18.80 0.90
C LYS A 117 -13.62 19.90 1.97
N LYS A 118 -12.78 20.96 1.96
CA LYS A 118 -12.69 21.99 3.02
C LYS A 118 -12.48 21.42 4.43
N VAL A 119 -11.94 20.21 4.54
CA VAL A 119 -11.74 19.54 5.83
C VAL A 119 -10.48 20.12 6.46
N ARG A 120 -10.62 20.87 7.56
CA ARG A 120 -9.47 21.37 8.31
C ARG A 120 -8.94 20.27 9.23
N LEU A 121 -7.63 20.00 9.20
CA LEU A 121 -7.00 19.15 10.22
C LEU A 121 -7.31 19.69 11.63
N SER A 122 -7.31 21.01 11.84
CA SER A 122 -7.66 21.58 13.14
C SER A 122 -9.03 21.14 13.65
N ASP A 123 -10.02 20.97 12.76
CA ASP A 123 -11.38 20.63 13.15
C ASP A 123 -11.51 19.11 13.44
N ILE A 124 -10.72 18.28 12.74
CA ILE A 124 -10.55 16.84 13.05
C ILE A 124 -9.84 16.67 14.41
N PHE A 125 -8.76 17.42 14.66
CA PHE A 125 -7.86 17.22 15.79
C PHE A 125 -8.29 17.95 17.08
N TYR A 126 -8.90 19.14 17.02
CA TYR A 126 -9.28 19.92 18.22
C TYR A 126 -10.78 19.89 18.53
N GLY A 127 -11.65 19.95 17.51
CA GLY A 127 -13.11 20.00 17.72
C GLY A 127 -13.71 18.68 18.19
N ARG A 128 -13.18 17.55 17.70
CA ARG A 128 -13.62 16.20 18.07
C ARG A 128 -13.04 15.73 19.42
N CYS A 129 -11.80 16.10 19.74
CA CYS A 129 -11.10 15.66 20.95
C CYS A 129 -11.77 16.11 22.27
N ASN A 130 -12.22 17.37 22.37
CA ASN A 130 -12.74 17.92 23.63
C ASN A 130 -14.13 17.39 24.00
N ASN A 131 -15.00 17.14 23.01
CA ASN A 131 -16.36 16.64 23.28
C ASN A 131 -16.41 15.12 23.54
N MET A 132 -15.38 14.35 23.15
CA MET A 132 -15.36 12.88 23.27
C MET A 132 -14.76 12.35 24.59
N GLN A 133 -14.02 13.19 25.34
CA GLN A 133 -13.25 12.74 26.51
C GLN A 133 -14.08 12.53 27.79
N ASN A 134 -15.29 13.10 27.86
CA ASN A 134 -16.09 13.18 29.09
C ASN A 134 -17.07 12.00 29.34
N GLU A 135 -17.23 11.06 28.42
CA GLU A 135 -18.25 10.00 28.52
C GLU A 135 -17.69 8.59 28.84
N LEU A 136 -16.36 8.41 28.94
CA LEU A 136 -15.74 7.08 29.05
C LEU A 136 -15.47 6.64 30.50
N THR A 137 -16.03 5.49 30.91
CA THR A 137 -15.82 4.88 32.24
C THR A 137 -14.35 4.49 32.48
N ASN A 138 -13.85 4.60 33.72
CA ASN A 138 -12.47 4.25 34.08
C ASN A 138 -12.10 2.80 33.71
N GLN A 139 -13.05 1.86 33.80
CA GLN A 139 -12.84 0.47 33.38
C GLN A 139 -12.53 0.34 31.88
N LEU A 140 -13.17 1.14 31.02
CA LEU A 140 -12.94 1.10 29.58
C LEU A 140 -11.57 1.70 29.23
N ARG A 141 -11.16 2.78 29.91
CA ARG A 141 -9.81 3.35 29.74
C ARG A 141 -8.72 2.32 30.02
N ILE A 142 -8.85 1.55 31.11
CA ILE A 142 -7.89 0.49 31.47
C ILE A 142 -7.85 -0.60 30.40
N LYS A 143 -9.01 -1.07 29.91
CA LYS A 143 -9.09 -2.07 28.84
C LYS A 143 -8.38 -1.60 27.56
N LEU A 144 -8.56 -0.33 27.17
CA LEU A 144 -7.93 0.23 25.98
C LEU A 144 -6.40 0.34 26.13
N VAL A 145 -5.90 0.77 27.29
CA VAL A 145 -4.45 0.86 27.53
C VAL A 145 -3.82 -0.54 27.56
N LEU A 146 -4.46 -1.52 28.21
CA LEU A 146 -4.01 -2.91 28.19
C LEU A 146 -3.96 -3.46 26.76
N TYR A 147 -5.00 -3.19 25.96
CA TYR A 147 -5.03 -3.55 24.55
C TYR A 147 -3.87 -2.93 23.76
N ALA A 148 -3.54 -1.67 24.01
CA ALA A 148 -2.41 -0.98 23.37
C ALA A 148 -1.07 -1.67 23.67
N LEU A 149 -0.84 -2.02 24.95
CA LEU A 149 0.38 -2.69 25.41
C LEU A 149 0.51 -4.10 24.83
N ILE A 150 -0.56 -4.91 24.93
CA ILE A 150 -0.60 -6.26 24.36
C ILE A 150 -0.35 -6.22 22.85
N SER A 151 -0.96 -5.25 22.16
CA SER A 151 -0.79 -5.10 20.72
C SER A 151 0.62 -4.63 20.33
N ALA A 152 1.25 -3.74 21.10
CA ALA A 152 2.61 -3.28 20.86
C ALA A 152 3.64 -4.41 21.05
N MET A 153 3.51 -5.16 22.15
CA MET A 153 4.35 -6.32 22.45
C MET A 153 4.11 -7.44 21.43
N GLY A 154 2.84 -7.72 21.11
CA GLY A 154 2.46 -8.71 20.11
C GLY A 154 2.99 -8.38 18.72
N PHE A 155 2.89 -7.14 18.27
CA PHE A 155 3.35 -6.73 16.94
C PHE A 155 4.88 -6.82 16.83
N SER A 156 5.61 -6.33 17.83
CA SER A 156 7.07 -6.39 17.86
C SER A 156 7.60 -7.83 17.92
N TYR A 157 6.94 -8.71 18.68
CA TYR A 157 7.40 -10.09 18.86
C TYR A 157 6.90 -11.07 17.77
N LEU A 158 5.72 -10.84 17.19
CA LEU A 158 5.10 -11.80 16.26
C LEU A 158 5.17 -11.34 14.79
N VAL A 159 5.09 -10.05 14.49
CA VAL A 159 4.98 -9.57 13.10
C VAL A 159 6.32 -9.08 12.55
N LEU A 160 7.06 -8.32 13.35
CA LEU A 160 8.33 -7.74 12.92
C LEU A 160 9.58 -8.65 12.90
N PRO A 161 9.63 -9.86 13.52
CA PRO A 161 10.77 -10.73 13.33
C PRO A 161 11.07 -11.01 11.85
N GLU A 162 12.36 -11.12 11.52
CA GLU A 162 12.79 -11.49 10.18
C GLU A 162 12.15 -12.83 9.77
N ASN A 163 11.56 -12.85 8.57
CA ASN A 163 10.84 -14.00 8.05
C ASN A 163 9.69 -14.50 8.92
N ALA A 164 8.98 -13.61 9.62
CA ALA A 164 7.73 -13.94 10.30
C ALA A 164 6.74 -14.62 9.35
N SER A 165 6.33 -15.84 9.72
CA SER A 165 5.41 -16.68 8.96
C SER A 165 4.21 -17.06 9.81
N ILE A 166 4.24 -18.16 10.57
CA ILE A 166 3.12 -18.58 11.43
C ILE A 166 2.78 -17.55 12.53
N SER A 167 3.73 -16.72 12.92
CA SER A 167 3.52 -15.71 13.96
C SER A 167 2.57 -14.58 13.52
N VAL A 168 2.48 -14.28 12.22
CA VAL A 168 1.58 -13.24 11.68
C VAL A 168 0.09 -13.60 11.86
N PRO A 169 -0.41 -14.78 11.45
CA PRO A 169 -1.80 -15.15 11.72
C PRO A 169 -2.08 -15.32 13.22
N LEU A 170 -1.10 -15.75 14.03
CA LEU A 170 -1.24 -15.78 15.49
C LEU A 170 -1.44 -14.38 16.08
N PHE A 171 -0.75 -13.37 15.56
CA PHE A 171 -1.02 -11.98 15.93
C PHE A 171 -2.45 -11.56 15.57
N VAL A 172 -2.96 -11.93 14.39
CA VAL A 172 -4.35 -11.63 14.01
C VAL A 172 -5.36 -12.33 14.94
N ILE A 173 -5.09 -13.57 15.35
CA ILE A 173 -5.91 -14.29 16.34
C ILE A 173 -5.87 -13.58 17.69
N LEU A 174 -4.69 -13.17 18.16
CA LEU A 174 -4.53 -12.38 19.38
C LEU A 174 -5.36 -11.09 19.32
N GLN A 175 -5.31 -10.38 18.18
CA GLN A 175 -6.10 -9.18 17.96
C GLN A 175 -7.60 -9.47 17.99
N PHE A 176 -8.05 -10.54 17.34
CA PHE A 176 -9.46 -10.94 17.35
C PHE A 176 -9.97 -11.21 18.77
N VAL A 177 -9.21 -11.95 19.58
CA VAL A 177 -9.55 -12.24 20.98
C VAL A 177 -9.62 -10.96 21.80
N CYS A 178 -8.63 -10.07 21.68
CA CYS A 178 -8.64 -8.82 22.45
C CYS A 178 -9.83 -7.94 22.05
N LEU A 179 -10.10 -7.81 20.75
CA LEU A 179 -11.19 -6.98 20.22
C LEU A 179 -12.57 -7.53 20.58
N TRP A 180 -12.72 -8.85 20.73
CA TRP A 180 -13.96 -9.47 21.20
C TRP A 180 -14.42 -8.93 22.57
N PHE A 181 -13.48 -8.60 23.46
CA PHE A 181 -13.75 -8.07 24.79
C PHE A 181 -13.81 -6.54 24.85
N CYS A 182 -13.22 -5.84 23.88
CA CYS A 182 -13.09 -4.39 23.90
C CYS A 182 -14.06 -3.65 22.97
N VAL A 183 -14.58 -4.26 21.90
CA VAL A 183 -15.40 -3.57 20.89
C VAL A 183 -16.88 -3.51 21.31
N PRO A 184 -17.58 -2.38 21.12
CA PRO A 184 -18.98 -2.23 21.50
C PRO A 184 -19.92 -3.04 20.58
N ASN A 185 -19.63 -3.11 19.28
CA ASN A 185 -20.41 -3.86 18.29
C ASN A 185 -19.62 -5.01 17.67
N ARG A 186 -19.91 -6.24 18.12
CA ARG A 186 -19.23 -7.47 17.65
C ARG A 186 -19.39 -7.75 16.16
N ARG A 187 -20.42 -7.22 15.48
CA ARG A 187 -20.57 -7.38 14.02
C ARG A 187 -19.42 -6.72 13.25
N ARG A 188 -18.77 -5.69 13.83
CA ARG A 188 -17.61 -5.04 13.19
C ARG A 188 -16.39 -5.96 13.11
N LEU A 189 -16.35 -7.05 13.86
CA LEU A 189 -15.26 -8.04 13.79
C LEU A 189 -15.23 -8.80 12.46
N PHE A 190 -16.34 -8.84 11.71
CA PHE A 190 -16.34 -9.46 10.37
C PHE A 190 -15.38 -8.78 9.39
N PHE A 191 -15.04 -7.50 9.60
CA PHE A 191 -14.03 -6.79 8.81
C PHE A 191 -12.59 -7.30 9.05
N LEU A 192 -12.37 -8.15 10.06
CA LEU A 192 -11.08 -8.82 10.28
C LEU A 192 -10.92 -10.08 9.43
N ILE A 193 -12.00 -10.60 8.80
CA ILE A 193 -11.92 -11.81 7.97
C ILE A 193 -10.90 -11.64 6.82
N PRO A 194 -10.94 -10.55 6.01
CA PRO A 194 -9.93 -10.35 4.97
C PRO A 194 -8.51 -10.27 5.52
N ILE A 195 -8.31 -9.63 6.67
CA ILE A 195 -7.01 -9.51 7.35
C ILE A 195 -6.51 -10.90 7.77
N ALA A 196 -7.38 -11.74 8.33
CA ALA A 196 -7.05 -13.11 8.70
C ALA A 196 -6.64 -13.93 7.46
N VAL A 197 -7.41 -13.87 6.38
CA VAL A 197 -7.10 -14.56 5.12
C VAL A 197 -5.75 -14.10 4.54
N MET A 198 -5.49 -12.79 4.50
CA MET A 198 -4.21 -12.25 4.03
C MET A 198 -3.04 -12.67 4.93
N SER A 199 -3.24 -12.72 6.25
CA SER A 199 -2.19 -13.16 7.18
C SER A 199 -1.81 -14.63 7.01
N LEU A 200 -2.75 -15.49 6.59
CA LEU A 200 -2.49 -16.91 6.32
C LEU A 200 -1.52 -17.11 5.16
N ASN A 201 -1.44 -16.18 4.20
CA ASN A 201 -0.47 -16.27 3.10
C ASN A 201 0.97 -16.37 3.63
N CYS A 202 1.32 -15.67 4.73
CA CYS A 202 2.66 -15.71 5.32
C CYS A 202 3.04 -17.10 5.87
N PHE A 203 2.03 -17.90 6.22
CA PHE A 203 2.19 -19.28 6.71
C PHE A 203 2.17 -20.29 5.56
N LEU A 204 1.28 -20.11 4.58
CA LEU A 204 1.05 -21.04 3.48
C LEU A 204 2.11 -20.97 2.37
N SER A 205 2.57 -19.75 2.06
CA SER A 205 3.48 -19.46 0.96
C SER A 205 4.78 -18.86 1.49
N ALA A 206 5.91 -19.26 0.92
CA ALA A 206 7.21 -18.66 1.21
C ALA A 206 7.44 -17.37 0.42
N SER A 207 6.53 -17.01 -0.48
CA SER A 207 6.69 -15.85 -1.34
C SER A 207 6.63 -14.54 -0.56
N HIS A 208 7.54 -13.62 -0.89
CA HIS A 208 7.59 -12.29 -0.27
C HIS A 208 6.68 -11.26 -0.98
N ILE A 209 6.09 -11.62 -2.11
CA ILE A 209 5.39 -10.69 -3.00
C ILE A 209 4.21 -9.97 -2.34
N TRP A 210 3.46 -10.67 -1.50
CA TRP A 210 2.26 -10.14 -0.86
C TRP A 210 2.51 -9.51 0.51
N ARG A 211 3.68 -9.73 1.14
CA ARG A 211 3.90 -9.35 2.54
C ARG A 211 3.70 -7.84 2.80
N THR A 212 4.31 -7.00 1.98
CA THR A 212 4.21 -5.54 2.14
C THR A 212 2.81 -5.02 1.81
N SER A 213 2.21 -5.50 0.71
CA SER A 213 0.88 -5.07 0.32
C SER A 213 -0.19 -5.54 1.32
N ASN A 214 -0.03 -6.74 1.87
CA ASN A 214 -0.89 -7.27 2.92
C ASN A 214 -0.85 -6.41 4.18
N LEU A 215 0.34 -5.97 4.61
CA LEU A 215 0.49 -5.08 5.76
C LEU A 215 -0.24 -3.75 5.53
N LEU A 216 -0.05 -3.12 4.36
CA LEU A 216 -0.68 -1.85 4.02
C LEU A 216 -2.20 -1.95 3.92
N ILE A 217 -2.72 -2.98 3.24
CA ILE A 217 -4.17 -3.19 3.11
C ILE A 217 -4.78 -3.54 4.46
N SER A 218 -4.11 -4.33 5.30
CA SER A 218 -4.58 -4.65 6.65
C SER A 218 -4.69 -3.39 7.52
N PHE A 219 -3.73 -2.47 7.41
CA PHE A 219 -3.76 -1.18 8.08
C PHE A 219 -4.98 -0.34 7.67
N VAL A 220 -5.27 -0.27 6.36
CA VAL A 220 -6.45 0.44 5.84
C VAL A 220 -7.74 -0.23 6.32
N LEU A 221 -7.85 -1.56 6.20
CA LEU A 221 -9.02 -2.32 6.62
C LEU A 221 -9.31 -2.15 8.11
N PHE A 222 -8.27 -2.22 8.95
CA PHE A 222 -8.41 -2.05 10.39
C PHE A 222 -8.92 -0.64 10.74
N SER A 223 -8.43 0.40 10.04
CA SER A 223 -8.92 1.78 10.18
C SER A 223 -10.41 1.91 9.81
N CYS A 224 -10.84 1.18 8.78
CA CYS A 224 -12.22 1.22 8.30
C CYS A 224 -13.19 0.34 9.11
N ALA A 225 -12.71 -0.76 9.71
CA ALA A 225 -13.53 -1.79 10.36
C ALA A 225 -14.42 -1.24 11.49
N PHE A 226 -13.91 -0.28 12.23
CA PHE A 226 -14.51 0.11 13.51
C PHE A 226 -15.25 1.45 13.51
N MET A 227 -15.40 2.09 12.36
CA MET A 227 -16.16 3.33 12.22
C MET A 227 -17.41 3.11 11.35
N PRO A 228 -18.59 3.66 11.69
CA PRO A 228 -19.83 3.41 10.96
C PRO A 228 -19.72 3.87 9.49
N PHE A 229 -20.12 3.02 8.54
CA PHE A 229 -20.24 3.39 7.13
C PHE A 229 -21.65 3.87 6.84
N ASN A 230 -21.80 5.10 6.36
CA ASN A 230 -23.06 5.55 5.80
C ASN A 230 -23.07 5.21 4.30
N PHE A 231 -23.61 4.05 3.93
CA PHE A 231 -23.63 3.54 2.54
C PHE A 231 -24.57 4.32 1.59
N LYS A 232 -25.09 5.48 2.02
CA LYS A 232 -26.00 6.35 1.24
C LYS A 232 -25.30 7.50 0.50
N SER A 233 -24.04 7.82 0.80
CA SER A 233 -23.33 8.94 0.17
C SER A 233 -22.79 8.60 -1.24
N ASP A 234 -22.33 9.61 -1.99
CA ASP A 234 -21.82 9.48 -3.36
C ASP A 234 -20.43 8.81 -3.44
N SER A 235 -20.12 8.13 -4.55
CA SER A 235 -18.86 7.36 -4.79
C SER A 235 -17.56 8.02 -4.35
N LEU A 236 -17.36 9.31 -4.68
CA LEU A 236 -16.13 10.06 -4.41
C LEU A 236 -16.00 10.46 -2.93
N SER A 237 -17.13 10.59 -2.25
CA SER A 237 -17.15 10.90 -0.83
C SER A 237 -16.59 9.74 -0.02
N TYR A 238 -16.89 8.49 -0.37
CA TYR A 238 -16.33 7.29 0.29
C TYR A 238 -14.81 7.24 0.27
N LEU A 239 -14.17 7.50 -0.88
CA LEU A 239 -12.72 7.46 -0.97
C LEU A 239 -12.07 8.53 -0.08
N GLY A 240 -12.64 9.74 -0.08
CA GLY A 240 -12.18 10.78 0.84
C GLY A 240 -12.47 10.46 2.30
N ASP A 241 -13.57 9.77 2.61
CA ASP A 241 -13.91 9.34 3.96
C ASP A 241 -12.95 8.26 4.45
N ILE A 242 -12.57 7.30 3.60
CA ILE A 242 -11.52 6.31 3.88
C ILE A 242 -10.20 7.03 4.22
N GLY A 243 -9.80 8.02 3.40
CA GLY A 243 -8.59 8.81 3.66
C GLY A 243 -8.62 9.53 5.02
N ILE A 244 -9.72 10.19 5.36
CA ILE A 244 -9.88 10.84 6.67
C ILE A 244 -9.79 9.82 7.80
N ARG A 245 -10.38 8.64 7.65
CA ARG A 245 -10.38 7.56 8.67
C ARG A 245 -9.00 6.95 8.89
N ILE A 246 -8.15 6.90 7.87
CA ILE A 246 -6.75 6.49 8.01
C ILE A 246 -5.98 7.50 8.87
N ILE A 247 -6.26 8.80 8.70
CA ILE A 247 -5.55 9.89 9.38
C ILE A 247 -6.06 10.11 10.81
N THR A 248 -7.37 9.92 11.05
CA THR A 248 -8.03 10.25 12.33
C THR A 248 -7.38 9.59 13.56
N PRO A 249 -6.97 8.29 13.55
CA PRO A 249 -6.31 7.65 14.68
C PRO A 249 -5.03 8.36 15.16
N PHE A 250 -4.30 8.99 14.25
CA PHE A 250 -3.06 9.70 14.60
C PHE A 250 -3.29 10.90 15.53
N ALA A 251 -4.49 11.48 15.53
CA ALA A 251 -4.86 12.55 16.46
C ALA A 251 -4.87 12.12 17.93
N PHE A 252 -5.05 10.82 18.19
CA PHE A 252 -5.26 10.29 19.54
C PHE A 252 -4.04 9.58 20.15
N PHE A 253 -2.88 9.63 19.47
CA PHE A 253 -1.65 8.97 19.94
C PHE A 253 -1.20 9.46 21.32
N GLY A 254 -1.51 10.71 21.68
CA GLY A 254 -1.16 11.31 22.98
C GLY A 254 -2.06 10.89 24.16
N LEU A 255 -3.25 10.32 23.91
CA LEU A 255 -4.23 10.04 24.95
C LEU A 255 -3.77 8.99 25.99
N PRO A 256 -3.15 7.85 25.61
CA PRO A 256 -2.67 6.86 26.58
C PRO A 256 -1.68 7.47 27.57
N PHE A 257 -0.79 8.35 27.08
CA PHE A 257 0.19 9.04 27.93
C PHE A 257 -0.49 10.01 28.89
N LYS A 258 -1.49 10.76 28.43
CA LYS A 258 -2.29 11.64 29.29
C LYS A 258 -2.99 10.85 30.41
N TRP A 259 -3.66 9.75 30.09
CA TRP A 259 -4.34 8.91 31.10
C TRP A 259 -3.36 8.27 32.08
N LEU A 260 -2.21 7.79 31.60
CA LEU A 260 -1.15 7.26 32.45
C LEU A 260 -0.67 8.32 33.46
N THR A 261 -0.60 9.59 33.03
CA THR A 261 -0.22 10.70 33.90
C THR A 261 -1.31 11.17 34.86
N GLU A 262 -2.59 10.85 34.60
CA GLU A 262 -3.74 11.14 35.47
C GLU A 262 -3.90 10.07 36.58
N LEU A 263 -3.46 8.82 36.32
CA LEU A 263 -3.48 7.71 37.28
C LEU A 263 -2.41 7.82 38.39
N SER A 264 -1.36 8.63 38.19
CA SER A 264 -0.36 8.85 39.24
C SER A 264 -0.89 9.83 40.28
N SER A 265 -1.05 9.35 41.52
CA SER A 265 -1.48 10.11 42.70
C SER A 265 -0.89 11.53 42.78
N GLU A 266 -1.67 12.48 43.31
CA GLU A 266 -1.28 13.87 43.63
C GLU A 266 0.05 14.02 44.40
N LYS A 267 0.58 12.94 45.00
CA LYS A 267 1.84 12.94 45.76
C LYS A 267 3.13 12.69 44.95
N ALA A 268 3.08 12.55 43.62
CA ALA A 268 4.27 12.31 42.78
C ALA A 268 4.74 13.49 41.87
N PRO A 269 4.66 14.78 42.23
CA PRO A 269 5.02 15.87 41.31
C PRO A 269 6.53 15.95 41.04
N VAL A 270 7.39 15.58 42.00
CA VAL A 270 8.85 15.69 41.85
C VAL A 270 9.41 14.57 40.99
N VAL A 271 9.04 13.31 41.25
CA VAL A 271 9.52 12.15 40.48
C VAL A 271 9.12 12.26 39.01
N LYS A 272 7.88 12.71 38.72
CA LYS A 272 7.41 12.95 37.34
C LYS A 272 8.21 14.04 36.62
N ARG A 273 8.52 15.14 37.31
CA ARG A 273 9.37 16.21 36.77
C ARG A 273 10.80 15.75 36.54
N VAL A 274 11.36 14.94 37.45
CA VAL A 274 12.71 14.38 37.33
C VAL A 274 12.81 13.40 36.16
N VAL A 275 11.85 12.49 36.01
CA VAL A 275 11.83 11.55 34.87
C VAL A 275 11.63 12.28 33.54
N LEU A 276 10.73 13.27 33.48
CA LEU A 276 10.53 14.07 32.28
C LEU A 276 11.78 14.92 31.95
N ALA A 277 12.41 15.54 32.96
CA ALA A 277 13.65 16.28 32.79
C ALA A 277 14.79 15.37 32.30
N LEU A 278 14.92 14.16 32.85
CA LEU A 278 15.88 13.15 32.38
C LEU A 278 15.57 12.70 30.95
N ALA A 279 14.31 12.44 30.61
CA ALA A 279 13.90 12.02 29.27
C ALA A 279 14.16 13.09 28.19
N ILE A 280 14.07 14.38 28.54
CA ILE A 280 14.36 15.50 27.63
C ILE A 280 15.87 15.80 27.58
N SER A 281 16.55 15.76 28.73
CA SER A 281 17.97 16.11 28.82
C SER A 281 18.90 15.01 28.28
N LEU A 282 18.55 13.74 28.41
CA LEU A 282 19.39 12.63 27.96
C LEU A 282 19.61 12.62 26.43
N PRO A 283 18.60 12.77 25.56
CA PRO A 283 18.82 12.90 24.11
C PRO A 283 19.64 14.15 23.76
N CYS A 284 19.36 15.28 24.42
CA CYS A 284 20.10 16.52 24.20
C CYS A 284 21.58 16.37 24.57
N ALA A 285 21.86 15.72 25.71
CA ALA A 285 23.21 15.39 26.14
C ALA A 285 23.91 14.46 25.15
N LEU A 286 23.24 13.42 24.64
CA LEU A 286 23.80 12.51 23.64
C LEU A 286 24.14 13.22 22.32
N VAL A 287 23.26 14.11 21.84
CA VAL A 287 23.51 14.93 20.65
C VAL A 287 24.71 15.86 20.87
N LEU A 288 24.76 16.55 22.01
CA LEU A 288 25.89 17.40 22.37
C LEU A 288 27.19 16.60 22.46
N LEU A 289 27.16 15.43 23.10
CA LEU A 289 28.33 14.56 23.26
C LEU A 289 28.84 14.07 21.90
N PHE A 290 27.94 13.76 20.95
CA PHE A 290 28.28 13.41 19.57
C PHE A 290 28.85 14.59 18.77
N VAL A 291 28.29 15.79 18.91
CA VAL A 291 28.81 17.00 18.25
C VAL A 291 30.19 17.36 18.80
N LEU A 292 30.38 17.30 20.11
CA LEU A 292 31.65 17.58 20.77
C LEU A 292 32.73 16.54 20.41
N SER A 293 32.36 15.26 20.27
CA SER A 293 33.28 14.22 19.80
C SER A 293 33.69 14.38 18.33
N ARG A 294 32.88 15.06 17.53
CA ARG A 294 33.24 15.44 16.15
C ARG A 294 34.10 16.70 16.09
N ALA A 295 33.95 17.61 17.06
CA ALA A 295 34.63 18.89 17.08
C ALA A 295 36.07 18.83 17.62
N ASP A 296 36.37 17.88 18.51
CA ASP A 296 37.68 17.75 19.16
C ASP A 296 38.22 16.31 19.11
N MET A 297 39.46 16.16 18.63
CA MET A 297 40.11 14.87 18.43
C MET A 297 40.46 14.15 19.75
N VAL A 298 40.86 14.88 20.79
CA VAL A 298 41.19 14.30 22.10
C VAL A 298 39.92 13.84 22.82
N PHE A 299 38.84 14.62 22.70
CA PHE A 299 37.52 14.25 23.21
C PHE A 299 36.94 13.03 22.48
N SER A 300 37.14 12.95 21.15
CA SER A 300 36.77 11.77 20.34
C SER A 300 37.41 10.48 20.88
N LEU A 301 38.74 10.46 21.06
CA LEU A 301 39.47 9.28 21.53
C LEU A 301 38.98 8.78 22.90
N LYS A 302 38.54 9.69 23.78
CA LYS A 302 38.00 9.32 25.10
C LYS A 302 36.55 8.83 25.04
N THR A 303 35.75 9.34 24.09
CA THR A 303 34.31 9.02 23.97
C THR A 303 34.02 7.90 22.98
N GLU A 304 34.97 7.55 22.13
CA GLU A 304 34.88 6.45 21.16
C GLU A 304 34.57 5.11 21.83
N SER A 305 35.20 4.82 22.97
CA SER A 305 34.92 3.61 23.77
C SER A 305 33.47 3.56 24.28
N PHE A 306 32.89 4.71 24.62
CA PHE A 306 31.49 4.81 25.05
C PHE A 306 30.53 4.56 23.89
N PHE A 307 30.76 5.19 22.73
CA PHE A 307 29.91 5.00 21.55
C PHE A 307 30.04 3.59 20.96
N THR A 308 31.24 3.01 20.92
CA THR A 308 31.46 1.64 20.44
C THR A 308 30.84 0.61 21.38
N ASN A 309 31.01 0.74 22.70
CA ASN A 309 30.30 -0.12 23.66
C ASN A 309 28.78 0.07 23.60
N ALA A 310 28.28 1.31 23.48
CA ALA A 310 26.86 1.57 23.34
C ALA A 310 26.30 0.93 22.06
N HIS A 311 26.99 1.07 20.92
CA HIS A 311 26.62 0.45 19.66
C HIS A 311 26.63 -1.09 19.73
N ASN A 312 27.64 -1.68 20.37
CA ASN A 312 27.76 -3.13 20.52
C ASN A 312 26.73 -3.71 21.51
N ARG A 313 26.27 -2.93 22.49
CA ARG A 313 25.26 -3.35 23.48
C ARG A 313 23.83 -3.08 23.02
N ILE A 314 23.62 -1.99 22.29
CA ILE A 314 22.30 -1.57 21.79
C ILE A 314 22.17 -2.10 20.36
N ASN A 315 21.46 -3.21 20.22
CA ASN A 315 21.07 -3.67 18.90
C ASN A 315 20.04 -2.68 18.31
N ILE A 316 20.49 -1.82 17.39
CA ILE A 316 19.67 -0.81 16.71
C ILE A 316 18.42 -1.46 16.08
N HIS A 317 18.57 -2.67 15.53
CA HIS A 317 17.46 -3.44 15.00
C HIS A 317 16.41 -3.72 16.08
N THR A 318 16.82 -4.17 17.26
CA THR A 318 15.92 -4.41 18.40
C THR A 318 15.23 -3.13 18.88
N VAL A 319 15.93 -2.00 18.94
CA VAL A 319 15.33 -0.71 19.30
C VAL A 319 14.27 -0.30 18.27
N PHE A 320 14.59 -0.45 16.98
CA PHE A 320 13.64 -0.19 15.89
C PHE A 320 12.38 -1.07 16.01
N LEU A 321 12.53 -2.38 16.27
CA LEU A 321 11.41 -3.30 16.49
C LEU A 321 10.47 -2.83 17.62
N TYR A 322 11.02 -2.40 18.76
CA TYR A 322 10.22 -1.91 19.88
C TYR A 322 9.52 -0.59 19.57
N ILE A 323 10.20 0.36 18.93
CA ILE A 323 9.60 1.64 18.52
C ILE A 323 8.45 1.39 17.54
N SER A 324 8.68 0.56 16.52
CA SER A 324 7.63 0.19 15.55
C SER A 324 6.45 -0.53 16.21
N GLY A 325 6.72 -1.40 17.19
CA GLY A 325 5.69 -2.03 18.03
C GLY A 325 4.85 -1.01 18.81
N ILE A 326 5.49 -0.06 19.49
CA ILE A 326 4.80 1.01 20.24
C ILE A 326 3.92 1.84 19.30
N VAL A 327 4.45 2.25 18.14
CA VAL A 327 3.69 3.01 17.14
C VAL A 327 2.47 2.22 16.65
N ALA A 328 2.63 0.93 16.35
CA ALA A 328 1.52 0.07 15.95
C ALA A 328 0.48 -0.11 17.08
N GLY A 329 0.90 -0.31 18.32
CA GLY A 329 0.00 -0.42 19.47
C GLY A 329 -0.78 0.86 19.75
N LEU A 330 -0.14 2.03 19.66
CA LEU A 330 -0.80 3.34 19.76
C LEU A 330 -1.80 3.55 18.62
N PHE A 331 -1.45 3.13 17.40
CA PHE A 331 -2.37 3.20 16.28
C PHE A 331 -3.63 2.34 16.50
N LEU A 332 -3.44 1.07 16.88
CA LEU A 332 -4.55 0.15 17.15
C LEU A 332 -5.42 0.65 18.31
N PHE A 333 -4.81 1.20 19.37
CA PHE A 333 -5.52 1.89 20.45
C PHE A 333 -6.40 3.02 19.93
N SER A 334 -5.84 3.91 19.11
CA SER A 334 -6.56 5.08 18.64
C SER A 334 -7.74 4.72 17.75
N VAL A 335 -7.60 3.72 16.88
CA VAL A 335 -8.71 3.19 16.07
C VAL A 335 -9.84 2.68 16.96
N LEU A 336 -9.49 1.92 17.99
CA LEU A 336 -10.46 1.36 18.93
C LEU A 336 -11.11 2.44 19.81
N TYR A 337 -10.38 3.46 20.20
CA TYR A 337 -10.91 4.64 20.90
C TYR A 337 -11.96 5.34 20.05
N CYS A 338 -11.65 5.65 18.78
CA CYS A 338 -12.60 6.25 17.85
C CYS A 338 -13.89 5.42 17.71
N SER A 339 -13.79 4.09 17.77
CA SER A 339 -14.95 3.20 17.63
C SER A 339 -16.01 3.34 18.73
N HIS A 340 -15.60 3.82 19.91
CA HIS A 340 -16.49 4.05 21.07
C HIS A 340 -17.09 5.45 21.09
N THR A 341 -16.53 6.38 20.31
CA THR A 341 -16.88 7.80 20.37
C THR A 341 -17.58 8.30 19.12
N ASP A 342 -17.53 7.54 18.02
CA ASP A 342 -18.06 7.91 16.69
C ASP A 342 -19.54 7.55 16.44
N ASP A 343 -20.33 7.30 17.48
CA ASP A 343 -21.78 7.05 17.32
C ASP A 343 -22.60 8.33 17.01
N LYS A 344 -21.97 9.51 16.94
CA LYS A 344 -22.62 10.75 16.49
C LYS A 344 -22.42 10.94 14.99
N GLU A 345 -23.51 10.82 14.23
CA GLU A 345 -23.52 11.03 12.77
C GLU A 345 -22.89 12.39 12.43
N PRO A 346 -21.85 12.44 11.57
CA PRO A 346 -21.38 13.71 11.06
C PRO A 346 -22.51 14.37 10.27
N ALA A 347 -22.78 15.64 10.55
CA ALA A 347 -23.78 16.43 9.83
C ALA A 347 -23.56 16.31 8.32
N GLU A 348 -24.60 15.93 7.58
CA GLU A 348 -24.56 15.77 6.12
C GLU A 348 -24.29 17.13 5.45
N GLU A 349 -23.02 17.47 5.21
CA GLU A 349 -22.70 18.42 4.15
C GLU A 349 -22.86 17.71 2.81
N LYS A 350 -24.02 17.91 2.17
CA LYS A 350 -24.27 17.46 0.80
C LYS A 350 -23.21 18.08 -0.10
N PRO A 351 -22.31 17.28 -0.72
CA PRO A 351 -21.35 17.83 -1.66
C PRO A 351 -22.10 18.52 -2.81
N PRO A 352 -21.51 19.55 -3.43
CA PRO A 352 -22.14 20.23 -4.55
C PRO A 352 -22.46 19.20 -5.64
N ARG A 353 -23.73 19.16 -6.04
CA ARG A 353 -24.21 18.28 -7.11
C ARG A 353 -23.68 18.84 -8.43
N VAL A 354 -22.69 18.17 -8.99
CA VAL A 354 -22.17 18.50 -10.32
C VAL A 354 -23.04 17.80 -11.36
N ASN A 355 -23.82 18.58 -12.12
CA ASN A 355 -24.53 18.09 -13.29
C ASN A 355 -23.68 18.35 -14.53
N GLY A 356 -23.47 17.31 -15.33
CA GLY A 356 -22.82 17.45 -16.63
C GLY A 356 -23.82 17.80 -17.72
N ASP A 357 -23.40 18.58 -18.71
CA ASP A 357 -24.21 18.87 -19.89
C ASP A 357 -24.36 17.61 -20.75
N LEU A 358 -25.62 17.17 -20.93
CA LEU A 358 -25.98 15.98 -21.71
C LEU A 358 -25.51 16.05 -23.16
N ILE A 359 -25.50 17.24 -23.77
CA ILE A 359 -25.09 17.40 -25.18
C ILE A 359 -23.59 17.13 -25.30
N ILE A 360 -22.79 17.75 -24.42
CA ILE A 360 -21.33 17.55 -24.38
C ILE A 360 -21.00 16.09 -24.11
N ILE A 361 -21.67 15.46 -23.13
CA ILE A 361 -21.46 14.05 -22.79
C ILE A 361 -21.79 13.12 -23.98
N ASN A 362 -22.90 13.35 -24.66
CA ASN A 362 -23.31 12.54 -25.80
C ASN A 362 -22.38 12.69 -27.00
N ILE A 363 -21.93 13.92 -27.31
CA ILE A 363 -20.95 14.16 -28.38
C ILE A 363 -19.63 13.47 -28.06
N PHE A 364 -19.15 13.62 -26.82
CA PHE A 364 -17.93 12.95 -26.37
C PHE A 364 -18.03 11.42 -26.51
N LEU A 365 -19.10 10.81 -25.99
CA LEU A 365 -19.31 9.37 -26.10
C LEU A 365 -19.39 8.92 -27.57
N ALA A 366 -20.10 9.66 -28.42
CA ALA A 366 -20.23 9.32 -29.84
C ALA A 366 -18.87 9.33 -30.56
N ILE A 367 -18.01 10.33 -30.31
CA ILE A 367 -16.67 10.41 -30.89
C ILE A 367 -15.80 9.23 -30.41
N VAL A 368 -15.78 8.97 -29.10
CA VAL A 368 -15.02 7.84 -28.53
C VAL A 368 -15.47 6.52 -29.13
N LEU A 369 -16.79 6.30 -29.22
CA LEU A 369 -17.37 5.10 -29.81
C LEU A 369 -17.03 4.96 -31.28
N PHE A 370 -17.09 6.03 -32.07
CA PHE A 370 -16.68 5.99 -33.47
C PHE A 370 -15.23 5.53 -33.63
N ILE A 371 -14.30 6.09 -32.85
CA ILE A 371 -12.89 5.70 -32.85
C ILE A 371 -12.74 4.23 -32.45
N TYR A 372 -13.44 3.79 -31.40
CA TYR A 372 -13.34 2.40 -30.97
C TYR A 372 -13.96 1.42 -31.96
N SER A 373 -15.02 1.78 -32.67
CA SER A 373 -15.58 0.94 -33.72
C SER A 373 -14.59 0.75 -34.86
N LEU A 374 -13.91 1.83 -35.30
CA LEU A 374 -12.84 1.73 -36.29
C LEU A 374 -11.69 0.83 -35.79
N PHE A 375 -11.29 1.02 -34.54
CA PHE A 375 -10.24 0.22 -33.92
C PHE A 375 -10.60 -1.27 -33.84
N VAL A 376 -11.82 -1.60 -33.42
CA VAL A 376 -12.32 -2.96 -33.32
C VAL A 376 -12.39 -3.61 -34.70
N ILE A 377 -12.84 -2.90 -35.74
CA ILE A 377 -12.86 -3.41 -37.12
C ILE A 377 -11.45 -3.78 -37.58
N ILE A 378 -10.47 -2.92 -37.33
CA ILE A 378 -9.06 -3.19 -37.64
C ILE A 378 -8.57 -4.42 -36.87
N GLN A 379 -8.83 -4.48 -35.55
CA GLN A 379 -8.42 -5.61 -34.72
C GLN A 379 -9.02 -6.94 -35.17
N PHE A 380 -10.31 -6.96 -35.55
CA PHE A 380 -10.97 -8.18 -35.99
C PHE A 380 -10.30 -8.80 -37.22
N LYS A 381 -9.86 -7.96 -38.17
CA LYS A 381 -9.18 -8.40 -39.39
C LYS A 381 -7.84 -9.10 -39.10
N TYR A 382 -7.06 -8.58 -38.16
CA TYR A 382 -5.72 -9.13 -37.88
C TYR A 382 -5.72 -10.22 -36.80
N LEU A 383 -6.57 -10.11 -35.78
CA LEU A 383 -6.52 -11.01 -34.62
C LEU A 383 -7.38 -12.27 -34.78
N PHE A 384 -8.54 -12.18 -35.45
CA PHE A 384 -9.49 -13.30 -35.55
C PHE A 384 -9.60 -13.89 -36.96
N ALA A 385 -9.37 -13.10 -38.01
CA ALA A 385 -9.48 -13.57 -39.39
C ALA A 385 -8.17 -14.22 -39.94
N GLY A 386 -7.14 -14.39 -39.10
CA GLY A 386 -5.89 -15.07 -39.50
C GLY A 386 -5.15 -14.40 -40.66
N SER A 387 -5.39 -13.11 -40.90
CA SER A 387 -4.72 -12.37 -41.97
C SER A 387 -3.21 -12.31 -41.71
N ALA A 388 -2.41 -12.37 -42.78
CA ALA A 388 -0.96 -12.24 -42.68
C ALA A 388 -0.60 -10.99 -41.85
N LEU A 389 0.19 -11.20 -40.79
CA LEU A 389 0.80 -10.10 -40.04
C LEU A 389 1.62 -9.24 -41.02
N PRO A 390 1.69 -7.92 -40.83
CA PRO A 390 2.60 -7.08 -41.61
C PRO A 390 4.01 -7.68 -41.61
N GLU A 391 4.69 -7.63 -42.76
CA GLU A 391 5.92 -8.38 -43.03
C GLU A 391 6.93 -8.28 -41.87
N GLY A 392 7.27 -9.44 -41.29
CA GLY A 392 8.31 -9.59 -40.27
C GLY A 392 7.85 -9.64 -38.80
N LEU A 393 6.57 -9.43 -38.49
CA LEU A 393 6.09 -9.55 -37.09
C LEU A 393 5.74 -11.00 -36.73
N THR A 394 6.32 -11.50 -35.64
CA THR A 394 5.87 -12.75 -35.01
C THR A 394 4.57 -12.50 -34.23
N TYR A 395 3.73 -13.53 -34.08
CA TYR A 395 2.51 -13.45 -33.26
C TYR A 395 2.81 -13.01 -31.81
N THR A 396 3.95 -13.42 -31.27
CA THR A 396 4.41 -13.10 -29.92
C THR A 396 4.83 -11.63 -29.80
N GLU A 397 5.50 -11.05 -30.79
CA GLU A 397 5.80 -9.61 -30.82
C GLU A 397 4.54 -8.75 -30.98
N TYR A 398 3.60 -9.19 -31.82
CA TYR A 398 2.32 -8.52 -31.98
C TYR A 398 1.48 -8.55 -30.70
N ALA A 399 1.48 -9.67 -29.97
CA ALA A 399 0.77 -9.81 -28.71
C ALA A 399 1.36 -8.94 -27.57
N ARG A 400 2.68 -8.68 -27.59
CA ARG A 400 3.38 -7.87 -26.58
C ARG A 400 3.12 -6.36 -26.74
N LYS A 401 3.04 -5.86 -27.98
CA LYS A 401 2.81 -4.43 -28.25
C LYS A 401 1.33 -4.06 -28.09
N GLY A 402 1.04 -2.98 -27.36
CA GLY A 402 -0.32 -2.46 -27.19
C GLY A 402 -1.16 -3.15 -26.11
N PHE A 403 -0.69 -4.28 -25.53
CA PHE A 403 -1.47 -5.02 -24.54
C PHE A 403 -1.77 -4.19 -23.29
N PHE A 404 -0.74 -3.56 -22.71
CA PHE A 404 -0.90 -2.77 -21.48
C PHE A 404 -1.71 -1.50 -21.75
N GLU A 405 -1.60 -0.94 -22.95
CA GLU A 405 -2.40 0.20 -23.42
C GLU A 405 -3.87 -0.19 -23.53
N LEU A 406 -4.19 -1.36 -24.11
CA LEU A 406 -5.57 -1.88 -24.13
C LEU A 406 -6.11 -2.13 -22.73
N LEU A 407 -5.29 -2.71 -21.84
CA LEU A 407 -5.68 -2.96 -20.45
C LEU A 407 -5.95 -1.67 -19.68
N ALA A 408 -5.13 -0.63 -19.89
CA ALA A 408 -5.39 0.68 -19.31
C ALA A 408 -6.67 1.30 -19.89
N LEU A 409 -6.91 1.13 -21.20
CA LEU A 409 -8.07 1.65 -21.90
C LEU A 409 -9.39 1.05 -21.38
N THR A 410 -9.43 -0.24 -21.09
CA THR A 410 -10.63 -0.89 -20.52
C THR A 410 -10.97 -0.32 -19.13
N GLY A 411 -9.96 -0.06 -18.30
CA GLY A 411 -10.13 0.64 -17.03
C GLY A 411 -10.64 2.07 -17.19
N VAL A 412 -10.11 2.82 -18.17
CA VAL A 412 -10.59 4.17 -18.53
C VAL A 412 -12.05 4.14 -19.00
N ASN A 413 -12.46 3.12 -19.76
CA ASN A 413 -13.84 2.97 -20.21
C ASN A 413 -14.80 2.75 -19.04
N ILE A 414 -14.45 1.87 -18.10
CA ILE A 414 -15.23 1.66 -16.87
C ILE A 414 -15.35 2.98 -16.09
N ALA A 415 -14.24 3.69 -15.87
CA ALA A 415 -14.24 4.96 -15.16
C ALA A 415 -15.11 6.02 -15.86
N THR A 416 -15.04 6.08 -17.19
CA THR A 416 -15.84 6.98 -18.03
C THR A 416 -17.33 6.67 -17.89
N ILE A 417 -17.73 5.40 -17.97
CA ILE A 417 -19.14 4.99 -17.79
C ILE A 417 -19.65 5.40 -16.41
N LEU A 418 -18.87 5.12 -15.36
CA LEU A 418 -19.23 5.49 -13.99
C LEU A 418 -19.36 7.01 -13.81
N ALA A 419 -18.45 7.79 -14.42
CA ALA A 419 -18.49 9.24 -14.40
C ALA A 419 -19.74 9.79 -15.12
N VAL A 420 -20.05 9.28 -16.31
CA VAL A 420 -21.22 9.69 -17.09
C VAL A 420 -22.52 9.42 -16.34
N ILE A 421 -22.71 8.21 -15.79
CA ILE A 421 -23.92 7.87 -15.03
C ILE A 421 -24.08 8.80 -13.82
N LYS A 422 -22.96 9.14 -13.16
CA LYS A 422 -22.98 10.05 -12.01
C LYS A 422 -23.36 11.48 -12.42
N LEU A 423 -22.74 12.02 -13.46
CA LEU A 423 -23.00 13.38 -13.96
C LEU A 423 -24.40 13.56 -14.55
N THR A 424 -25.02 12.47 -15.01
CA THR A 424 -26.35 12.46 -15.63
C THR A 424 -27.46 12.00 -14.67
N LYS A 425 -27.15 11.72 -13.39
CA LYS A 425 -28.09 11.15 -12.41
C LYS A 425 -29.38 11.95 -12.20
N LEU A 426 -29.34 13.27 -12.38
CA LEU A 426 -30.49 14.16 -12.22
C LEU A 426 -31.27 14.42 -13.52
N HIS A 427 -30.82 13.89 -14.64
CA HIS A 427 -31.44 14.15 -15.93
C HIS A 427 -32.49 13.09 -16.29
N THR A 428 -33.57 13.53 -16.92
CA THR A 428 -34.64 12.68 -17.44
C THR A 428 -34.97 13.09 -18.88
N GLY A 429 -35.38 12.13 -19.73
CA GLY A 429 -35.79 12.40 -21.12
C GLY A 429 -34.99 11.63 -22.18
N LYS A 430 -35.30 11.91 -23.46
CA LYS A 430 -34.76 11.15 -24.61
C LYS A 430 -33.23 11.21 -24.72
N TRP A 431 -32.62 12.37 -24.48
CA TRP A 431 -31.16 12.56 -24.51
C TRP A 431 -30.41 11.80 -23.42
N PHE A 432 -31.04 11.60 -22.26
CA PHE A 432 -30.49 10.76 -21.19
C PHE A 432 -30.59 9.27 -21.53
N ILE A 433 -31.69 8.84 -22.17
CA ILE A 433 -31.82 7.47 -22.69
C ILE A 433 -30.74 7.21 -23.74
N PHE A 434 -30.52 8.17 -24.65
CA PHE A 434 -29.46 8.08 -25.65
C PHE A 434 -28.06 7.94 -25.02
N ALA A 435 -27.73 8.74 -24.00
CA ALA A 435 -26.49 8.60 -23.23
C ALA A 435 -26.33 7.19 -22.64
N LYS A 436 -27.41 6.63 -22.06
CA LYS A 436 -27.41 5.26 -21.53
C LYS A 436 -27.18 4.21 -22.62
N VAL A 437 -27.76 4.37 -23.81
CA VAL A 437 -27.53 3.47 -24.95
C VAL A 437 -26.06 3.53 -25.38
N LEU A 438 -25.48 4.74 -25.49
CA LEU A 438 -24.05 4.90 -25.78
C LEU A 438 -23.17 4.26 -24.70
N CYS A 439 -23.52 4.37 -23.41
CA CYS A 439 -22.80 3.66 -22.34
C CYS A 439 -22.90 2.13 -22.46
N HIS A 440 -24.06 1.57 -22.83
CA HIS A 440 -24.18 0.13 -23.09
C HIS A 440 -23.34 -0.28 -24.31
N TYR A 441 -23.30 0.53 -25.35
CA TYR A 441 -22.46 0.28 -26.52
C TYR A 441 -20.97 0.32 -26.15
N LEU A 442 -20.56 1.31 -25.34
CA LEU A 442 -19.19 1.42 -24.84
C LEU A 442 -18.82 0.20 -23.97
N CYS A 443 -19.76 -0.28 -23.16
CA CYS A 443 -19.60 -1.50 -22.38
C CYS A 443 -19.38 -2.72 -23.31
N ALA A 444 -20.19 -2.88 -24.36
CA ALA A 444 -20.06 -3.99 -25.31
C ALA A 444 -18.73 -3.95 -26.07
N VAL A 445 -18.31 -2.76 -26.53
CA VAL A 445 -17.01 -2.57 -27.17
C VAL A 445 -15.86 -2.88 -26.20
N THR A 446 -15.99 -2.50 -24.93
CA THR A 446 -14.99 -2.82 -23.89
C THR A 446 -14.89 -4.34 -23.67
N VAL A 447 -15.98 -5.10 -23.71
CA VAL A 447 -15.94 -6.57 -23.66
C VAL A 447 -15.10 -7.14 -24.81
N ILE A 448 -15.28 -6.63 -26.03
CA ILE A 448 -14.51 -7.08 -27.20
C ILE A 448 -13.00 -6.80 -26.99
N LEU A 449 -12.65 -5.62 -26.47
CA LEU A 449 -11.26 -5.27 -26.14
C LEU A 449 -10.67 -6.20 -25.07
N LEU A 450 -11.49 -6.59 -24.10
CA LEU A 450 -11.10 -7.49 -23.01
C LEU A 450 -10.84 -8.92 -23.53
N ILE A 451 -11.71 -9.42 -24.41
CA ILE A 451 -11.54 -10.73 -25.08
C ILE A 451 -10.27 -10.71 -25.94
N SER A 452 -10.06 -9.64 -26.72
CA SER A 452 -8.85 -9.43 -27.53
C SER A 452 -7.58 -9.46 -26.67
N SER A 453 -7.60 -8.77 -25.53
CA SER A 453 -6.49 -8.71 -24.58
C SER A 453 -6.23 -10.07 -23.93
N PHE A 454 -7.27 -10.78 -23.52
CA PHE A 454 -7.16 -12.12 -22.95
C PHE A 454 -6.57 -13.12 -23.95
N TYR A 455 -7.03 -13.08 -25.20
CA TYR A 455 -6.51 -13.94 -26.26
C TYR A 455 -5.02 -13.69 -26.53
N ARG A 456 -4.58 -12.42 -26.58
CA ARG A 456 -3.15 -12.07 -26.70
C ARG A 456 -2.31 -12.60 -25.54
N MET A 457 -2.80 -12.46 -24.30
CA MET A 457 -2.09 -12.96 -23.12
C MET A 457 -2.04 -14.49 -23.07
N TRP A 458 -3.09 -15.15 -23.58
CA TRP A 458 -3.15 -16.60 -23.72
C TRP A 458 -2.13 -17.10 -24.76
N LEU A 459 -2.08 -16.50 -25.95
CA LEU A 459 -1.06 -16.81 -26.96
C LEU A 459 0.35 -16.62 -26.41
N TYR A 460 0.58 -15.51 -25.70
CA TYR A 460 1.87 -15.21 -25.10
C TYR A 460 2.29 -16.24 -24.04
N THR A 461 1.33 -16.76 -23.28
CA THR A 461 1.58 -17.81 -22.28
C THR A 461 1.76 -19.19 -22.94
N ASN A 462 1.08 -19.44 -24.05
CA ASN A 462 1.25 -20.67 -24.83
C ASN A 462 2.57 -20.75 -25.58
N ASP A 463 3.21 -19.62 -25.90
CA ASP A 463 4.55 -19.62 -26.47
C ASP A 463 5.59 -19.66 -25.34
N ASP A 464 5.71 -18.58 -24.57
CA ASP A 464 6.75 -18.44 -23.56
C ASP A 464 6.48 -19.16 -22.22
N GLY A 465 5.29 -19.71 -21.97
CA GLY A 465 4.93 -20.30 -20.67
C GLY A 465 4.46 -19.28 -19.62
N LEU A 466 4.02 -19.74 -18.46
CA LEU A 466 3.45 -18.87 -17.43
C LEU A 466 4.53 -18.17 -16.59
N THR A 467 4.32 -16.89 -16.28
CA THR A 467 5.15 -16.11 -15.34
C THR A 467 4.26 -15.40 -14.33
N ARG A 468 4.83 -14.87 -13.24
CA ARG A 468 4.07 -14.12 -12.21
C ARG A 468 3.24 -12.99 -12.82
N LEU A 469 3.84 -12.18 -13.69
CA LEU A 469 3.16 -11.06 -14.33
C LEU A 469 2.01 -11.52 -15.22
N ARG A 470 2.24 -12.54 -16.07
CA ARG A 470 1.20 -13.08 -16.97
C ARG A 470 0.02 -13.66 -16.19
N PHE A 471 0.30 -14.37 -15.09
CA PHE A 471 -0.72 -14.91 -14.20
C PHE A 471 -1.59 -13.81 -13.56
N PHE A 472 -0.97 -12.77 -12.97
CA PHE A 472 -1.72 -11.67 -12.37
C PHE A 472 -2.53 -10.88 -13.38
N VAL A 473 -1.99 -10.70 -14.58
CA VAL A 473 -2.70 -10.01 -15.67
C VAL A 473 -3.91 -10.82 -16.13
N MET A 474 -3.79 -12.13 -16.32
CA MET A 474 -4.94 -12.99 -16.65
C MET A 474 -6.02 -12.94 -15.57
N GLY A 475 -5.62 -13.01 -14.28
CA GLY A 475 -6.55 -12.85 -13.16
C GLY A 475 -7.23 -11.48 -13.15
N PHE A 476 -6.47 -10.42 -13.45
CA PHE A 476 -6.99 -9.06 -13.48
C PHE A 476 -7.98 -8.83 -14.64
N LEU A 477 -7.75 -9.43 -15.81
CA LEU A 477 -8.71 -9.42 -16.92
C LEU A 477 -10.04 -10.09 -16.53
N VAL A 478 -9.99 -11.22 -15.80
CA VAL A 478 -11.21 -11.86 -15.29
C VAL A 478 -11.93 -10.97 -14.27
N PHE A 479 -11.18 -10.37 -13.35
CA PHE A 479 -11.71 -9.39 -12.39
C PHE A 479 -12.41 -8.22 -13.10
N GLU A 480 -11.77 -7.68 -14.14
CA GLU A 480 -12.30 -6.57 -14.92
C GLU A 480 -13.55 -6.96 -15.71
N ALA A 481 -13.58 -8.16 -16.30
CA ALA A 481 -14.76 -8.68 -16.97
C ALA A 481 -15.98 -8.78 -16.03
N ILE A 482 -15.76 -9.24 -14.79
CA ILE A 482 -16.81 -9.27 -13.77
C ILE A 482 -17.24 -7.85 -13.40
N GLY A 483 -16.29 -6.94 -13.19
CA GLY A 483 -16.57 -5.52 -12.92
C GLY A 483 -17.42 -4.88 -14.02
N LEU A 484 -17.09 -5.16 -15.29
CA LEU A 484 -17.83 -4.68 -16.44
C LEU A 484 -19.26 -5.23 -16.49
N LEU A 485 -19.48 -6.49 -16.12
CA LEU A 485 -20.82 -7.07 -15.97
C LEU A 485 -21.64 -6.36 -14.88
N VAL A 486 -21.01 -6.03 -13.75
CA VAL A 486 -21.64 -5.23 -12.69
C VAL A 486 -21.99 -3.83 -13.22
N THR A 487 -21.07 -3.18 -13.95
CA THR A 487 -21.30 -1.87 -14.57
C THR A 487 -22.45 -1.91 -15.58
N PHE A 488 -22.52 -2.95 -16.42
CA PHE A 488 -23.62 -3.14 -17.38
C PHE A 488 -24.97 -3.13 -16.66
N ARG A 489 -25.10 -3.90 -15.58
CA ARG A 489 -26.32 -3.93 -14.76
C ARG A 489 -26.59 -2.60 -14.05
N TYR A 490 -25.54 -1.90 -13.64
CA TYR A 490 -25.64 -0.57 -13.02
C TYR A 490 -26.16 0.51 -13.98
N ILE A 491 -25.77 0.49 -15.26
CA ILE A 491 -26.32 1.42 -16.27
C ILE A 491 -27.84 1.26 -16.39
N ALA A 492 -28.32 0.01 -16.37
CA ALA A 492 -29.75 -0.29 -16.47
C ALA A 492 -30.53 0.12 -15.21
N LYS A 493 -29.97 -0.14 -14.01
CA LYS A 493 -30.60 0.16 -12.71
C LYS A 493 -29.58 0.79 -11.74
N PRO A 494 -29.48 2.13 -11.67
CA PRO A 494 -28.51 2.82 -10.82
C PRO A 494 -28.92 2.90 -9.34
N ASN A 495 -29.60 1.86 -8.83
CA ASN A 495 -30.12 1.82 -7.45
C ASN A 495 -29.14 1.18 -6.46
N ILE A 496 -28.03 0.64 -6.94
CA ILE A 496 -27.01 -0.04 -6.15
C ILE A 496 -25.82 0.88 -5.91
N ASN A 497 -25.18 0.76 -4.74
CA ASN A 497 -23.94 1.47 -4.47
C ASN A 497 -22.77 0.77 -5.20
N ILE A 498 -22.52 1.18 -6.43
CA ILE A 498 -21.53 0.57 -7.32
C ILE A 498 -20.12 0.61 -6.72
N THR A 499 -19.75 1.67 -5.99
CA THR A 499 -18.43 1.80 -5.35
C THR A 499 -18.21 0.73 -4.30
N LEU A 500 -19.22 0.46 -3.46
CA LEU A 500 -19.14 -0.63 -2.48
C LEU A 500 -18.93 -1.98 -3.18
N ILE A 501 -19.65 -2.23 -4.27
CA ILE A 501 -19.53 -3.49 -5.01
C ILE A 501 -18.12 -3.64 -5.59
N TYR A 502 -17.56 -2.59 -6.18
CA TYR A 502 -16.18 -2.60 -6.67
C TYR A 502 -15.15 -2.81 -5.56
N ILE A 503 -15.33 -2.21 -4.38
CA ILE A 503 -14.47 -2.45 -3.22
C ILE A 503 -14.55 -3.92 -2.79
N CYS A 504 -15.77 -4.47 -2.64
CA CYS A 504 -15.95 -5.88 -2.30
C CYS A 504 -15.37 -6.81 -3.36
N LEU A 505 -15.52 -6.49 -4.64
CA LEU A 505 -14.98 -7.26 -5.76
C LEU A 505 -13.44 -7.24 -5.73
N ALA A 506 -12.84 -6.06 -5.54
CA ALA A 506 -11.39 -5.90 -5.46
C ALA A 506 -10.81 -6.62 -4.23
N MET A 507 -11.49 -6.52 -3.08
CA MET A 507 -11.10 -7.24 -1.87
C MET A 507 -11.18 -8.76 -2.06
N THR A 508 -12.23 -9.25 -2.70
CA THR A 508 -12.40 -10.69 -2.99
C THR A 508 -11.28 -11.17 -3.92
N TYR A 509 -11.02 -10.43 -5.01
CA TYR A 509 -9.93 -10.74 -5.93
C TYR A 509 -8.57 -10.78 -5.24
N TYR A 510 -8.27 -9.78 -4.41
CA TYR A 510 -7.00 -9.72 -3.67
C TYR A 510 -6.85 -10.85 -2.64
N MET A 511 -7.92 -11.23 -1.95
CA MET A 511 -7.92 -12.37 -1.03
C MET A 511 -7.68 -13.69 -1.78
N LEU A 512 -8.25 -13.88 -2.97
CA LEU A 512 -8.00 -15.06 -3.80
C LEU A 512 -6.52 -15.19 -4.18
N LEU A 513 -5.88 -14.08 -4.59
CA LEU A 513 -4.45 -14.07 -4.92
C LEU A 513 -3.55 -14.45 -3.74
N ASN A 514 -3.99 -14.19 -2.50
CA ASN A 514 -3.29 -14.55 -1.28
C ASN A 514 -3.43 -16.04 -0.92
N ILE A 515 -4.52 -16.67 -1.31
CA ILE A 515 -4.77 -18.10 -1.01
C ILE A 515 -4.14 -18.99 -2.09
N ILE A 516 -4.18 -18.56 -3.35
CA ILE A 516 -3.74 -19.37 -4.48
C ILE A 516 -2.20 -19.50 -4.48
N PRO A 517 -1.65 -20.74 -4.50
CA PRO A 517 -0.20 -20.97 -4.52
C PRO A 517 0.37 -20.63 -5.90
N THR A 518 0.57 -19.33 -6.14
CA THR A 518 0.90 -18.77 -7.47
C THR A 518 2.21 -19.35 -8.02
N ASP A 519 3.27 -19.37 -7.21
CA ASP A 519 4.59 -19.88 -7.63
C ASP A 519 4.55 -21.37 -7.97
N ARG A 520 3.72 -22.16 -7.28
CA ARG A 520 3.54 -23.58 -7.60
C ARG A 520 2.88 -23.79 -8.96
N ILE A 521 1.79 -23.08 -9.24
CA ILE A 521 1.06 -23.18 -10.54
C ILE A 521 1.98 -22.79 -11.69
N ILE A 522 2.79 -21.75 -11.49
CA ILE A 522 3.78 -21.30 -12.47
C ILE A 522 4.85 -22.37 -12.71
N ALA A 523 5.40 -22.96 -11.64
CA ALA A 523 6.38 -24.03 -11.74
C ALA A 523 5.82 -25.24 -12.48
N GLU A 524 4.63 -25.71 -12.13
CA GLU A 524 3.95 -26.84 -12.80
C GLU A 524 3.73 -26.56 -14.29
N ASN A 525 3.31 -25.35 -14.66
CA ASN A 525 3.15 -24.97 -16.07
C ASN A 525 4.47 -24.99 -16.84
N GLN A 526 5.53 -24.38 -16.29
CA GLN A 526 6.84 -24.30 -16.95
C GLN A 526 7.48 -25.68 -17.10
N ILE A 527 7.39 -26.52 -16.07
CA ILE A 527 7.92 -27.88 -16.06
C ILE A 527 7.18 -28.76 -17.06
N LYS A 528 5.85 -28.65 -17.15
CA LYS A 528 5.06 -29.39 -18.14
C LYS A 528 5.52 -29.09 -19.56
N LYS A 529 5.78 -27.82 -19.89
CA LYS A 529 6.27 -27.41 -21.21
C LYS A 529 7.66 -27.94 -21.51
N TYR A 530 8.55 -27.91 -20.52
CA TYR A 530 9.89 -28.49 -20.62
C TYR A 530 9.83 -30.00 -20.90
N LEU A 531 8.99 -30.74 -20.18
CA LEU A 531 8.80 -32.19 -20.39
C LEU A 531 8.20 -32.52 -21.77
N CYS A 532 7.35 -31.64 -22.34
CA CYS A 532 6.83 -31.79 -23.69
C CYS A 532 7.83 -31.41 -24.80
N GLY A 533 9.03 -30.94 -24.46
CA GLY A 533 10.01 -30.46 -25.43
C GLY A 533 9.67 -29.10 -26.06
N GLU A 534 8.66 -28.39 -25.53
CA GLU A 534 8.28 -27.04 -25.96
C GLU A 534 9.24 -25.95 -25.43
N ARG A 535 10.16 -26.33 -24.54
CA ARG A 535 11.14 -25.43 -23.91
C ARG A 535 12.47 -26.13 -23.67
N GLU A 536 13.55 -25.41 -23.93
CA GLU A 536 14.92 -25.89 -23.68
C GLU A 536 15.35 -25.80 -22.21
N ASN A 537 14.83 -24.82 -21.45
CA ASN A 537 15.25 -24.60 -20.06
C ASN A 537 14.14 -24.08 -19.14
N ILE A 538 14.39 -24.23 -17.84
CA ILE A 538 13.48 -23.85 -16.74
C ILE A 538 14.12 -22.87 -15.73
N TYR A 539 15.12 -22.08 -16.15
CA TYR A 539 15.84 -21.14 -15.25
C TYR A 539 14.92 -20.23 -14.45
N TYR A 540 13.79 -19.82 -15.04
CA TYR A 540 12.79 -19.01 -14.35
C TYR A 540 12.21 -19.69 -13.11
N VAL A 541 12.02 -21.01 -13.13
CA VAL A 541 11.48 -21.78 -12.00
C VAL A 541 12.41 -21.69 -10.79
N TYR A 542 13.72 -21.65 -11.02
CA TYR A 542 14.71 -21.46 -9.95
C TYR A 542 14.70 -20.06 -9.33
N THR A 543 13.96 -19.09 -9.89
CA THR A 543 13.76 -17.76 -9.27
C THR A 543 12.51 -17.68 -8.39
N LEU A 544 11.70 -18.75 -8.37
CA LEU A 544 10.47 -18.83 -7.58
C LEU A 544 10.77 -19.14 -6.10
N SER A 545 9.75 -18.99 -5.26
CA SER A 545 9.86 -19.32 -3.83
C SER A 545 9.83 -20.83 -3.58
N ALA A 546 9.99 -21.25 -2.31
CA ALA A 546 9.92 -22.64 -1.89
C ALA A 546 8.62 -23.37 -2.31
N ASP A 547 7.56 -22.62 -2.65
CA ASP A 547 6.32 -23.15 -3.19
C ASP A 547 6.51 -23.94 -4.50
N ALA A 548 7.59 -23.70 -5.24
CA ALA A 548 7.93 -24.44 -6.45
C ALA A 548 8.55 -25.83 -6.19
N ALA A 549 8.97 -26.12 -4.95
CA ALA A 549 9.67 -27.36 -4.60
C ALA A 549 8.91 -28.65 -4.99
N PRO A 550 7.58 -28.78 -4.77
CA PRO A 550 6.85 -29.98 -5.16
C PRO A 550 6.93 -30.26 -6.67
N ALA A 551 6.84 -29.21 -7.49
CA ALA A 551 6.87 -29.34 -8.95
C ALA A 551 8.29 -29.73 -9.44
N LEU A 552 9.33 -29.14 -8.85
CA LEU A 552 10.73 -29.49 -9.14
C LEU A 552 11.08 -30.92 -8.70
N THR A 553 10.48 -31.41 -7.61
CA THR A 553 10.66 -32.81 -7.16
C THR A 553 10.12 -33.80 -8.19
N GLU A 554 8.95 -33.49 -8.75
CA GLU A 554 8.35 -34.32 -9.82
C GLU A 554 9.26 -34.35 -11.05
N LEU A 555 9.88 -33.21 -11.39
CA LEU A 555 10.84 -33.13 -12.49
C LEU A 555 12.11 -33.95 -12.21
N TYR A 556 12.64 -33.89 -10.99
CA TYR A 556 13.84 -34.64 -10.60
C TYR A 556 13.71 -36.14 -10.91
N GLY A 557 12.54 -36.73 -10.61
CA GLY A 557 12.27 -38.15 -10.89
C GLY A 557 12.06 -38.49 -12.37
N LYS A 558 11.77 -37.51 -13.22
CA LYS A 558 11.47 -37.70 -14.65
C LYS A 558 12.63 -37.37 -15.58
N THR A 559 13.49 -36.44 -15.18
CA THR A 559 14.59 -35.97 -16.03
C THR A 559 15.81 -36.87 -15.91
N PRO A 560 16.40 -37.33 -17.03
CA PRO A 560 17.65 -38.09 -17.03
C PRO A 560 18.91 -37.21 -16.97
N ASP A 561 18.79 -35.92 -17.23
CA ASP A 561 19.90 -34.96 -17.22
C ASP A 561 20.38 -34.62 -15.79
N GLU A 562 21.65 -34.92 -15.51
CA GLU A 562 22.29 -34.66 -14.21
C GLU A 562 22.45 -33.18 -13.90
N THR A 563 22.63 -32.32 -14.92
CA THR A 563 22.80 -30.88 -14.68
C THR A 563 21.53 -30.27 -14.11
N THR A 564 20.38 -30.58 -14.70
CA THR A 564 19.06 -30.21 -14.17
C THR A 564 18.81 -30.77 -12.77
N ARG A 565 19.24 -32.00 -12.47
CA ARG A 565 19.11 -32.59 -11.12
C ARG A 565 19.93 -31.83 -10.07
N ASN A 566 21.17 -31.47 -10.39
CA ASN A 566 22.03 -30.69 -9.51
C ASN A 566 21.48 -29.28 -9.27
N ASP A 567 20.92 -28.64 -10.30
CA ASP A 567 20.26 -27.34 -10.17
C ASP A 567 19.02 -27.40 -9.25
N ILE A 568 18.25 -28.50 -9.31
CA ILE A 568 17.11 -28.73 -8.41
C ILE A 568 17.58 -28.87 -6.96
N ILE A 569 18.65 -29.63 -6.70
CA ILE A 569 19.22 -29.78 -5.35
C ILE A 569 19.72 -28.43 -4.85
N ALA A 570 20.50 -27.70 -5.65
CA ALA A 570 20.99 -26.36 -5.30
C ALA A 570 19.84 -25.37 -5.02
N PHE A 571 18.74 -25.46 -5.78
CA PHE A 571 17.53 -24.69 -5.49
C PHE A 571 16.94 -25.06 -4.12
N LEU A 572 16.76 -26.35 -3.83
CA LEU A 572 16.19 -26.85 -2.58
C LEU A 572 17.07 -26.46 -1.38
N GLU A 573 18.38 -26.60 -1.50
CA GLU A 573 19.35 -26.15 -0.50
C GLU A 573 19.23 -24.65 -0.25
N ARG A 574 19.16 -23.83 -1.31
CA ARG A 574 19.05 -22.37 -1.16
C ARG A 574 17.74 -21.92 -0.50
N VAL A 575 16.62 -22.61 -0.74
CA VAL A 575 15.32 -22.24 -0.12
C VAL A 575 15.12 -22.82 1.28
N THR A 576 15.93 -23.81 1.68
CA THR A 576 15.88 -24.45 3.00
C THR A 576 16.98 -23.98 3.94
N SER A 577 18.16 -23.64 3.42
CA SER A 577 19.26 -23.07 4.18
C SER A 577 18.97 -21.63 4.59
N SER A 578 19.18 -21.33 5.86
CA SER A 578 19.18 -19.96 6.35
C SER A 578 20.24 -19.77 7.41
N ASP A 579 21.11 -18.78 7.23
CA ASP A 579 22.15 -18.38 8.20
C ASP A 579 21.58 -17.85 9.53
N ILE A 580 20.25 -17.77 9.64
CA ILE A 580 19.53 -17.20 10.76
C ILE A 580 19.05 -18.34 11.68
N PRO A 581 19.23 -18.24 13.01
CA PRO A 581 18.83 -19.28 13.95
C PRO A 581 17.37 -19.72 13.81
N GLU A 582 17.13 -21.02 14.00
CA GLU A 582 15.79 -21.61 13.98
C GLU A 582 14.91 -20.98 15.07
N ARG A 583 13.77 -20.44 14.64
CA ARG A 583 12.78 -19.81 15.51
C ARG A 583 11.41 -20.28 15.09
N TRP A 584 10.56 -20.64 16.04
CA TRP A 584 9.21 -21.14 15.75
C TRP A 584 8.36 -20.12 14.96
N GLN A 585 8.61 -18.80 15.12
CA GLN A 585 7.92 -17.74 14.38
C GLN A 585 8.09 -17.83 12.86
N ARG A 586 9.20 -18.42 12.41
CA ARG A 586 9.58 -18.54 10.99
C ARG A 586 9.00 -19.78 10.32
N TYR A 587 8.29 -20.60 11.07
CA TYR A 587 7.70 -21.81 10.56
C TYR A 587 6.74 -21.51 9.39
N ASN A 588 7.08 -22.07 8.22
CA ASN A 588 6.36 -21.88 6.96
C ASN A 588 6.17 -23.24 6.28
N LEU A 589 4.93 -23.50 5.86
CA LEU A 589 4.54 -24.83 5.38
C LEU A 589 5.28 -25.22 4.10
N SER A 590 5.53 -24.29 3.17
CA SER A 590 6.18 -24.64 1.91
C SER A 590 7.69 -24.83 2.07
N THR A 591 8.33 -24.06 2.95
CA THR A 591 9.75 -24.29 3.30
C THR A 591 9.97 -25.64 3.99
N GLN A 592 9.07 -26.05 4.89
CA GLN A 592 9.18 -27.37 5.51
C GLN A 592 9.01 -28.49 4.48
N LYS A 593 8.02 -28.39 3.60
CA LYS A 593 7.84 -29.36 2.51
C LYS A 593 9.08 -29.44 1.62
N ALA A 594 9.71 -28.32 1.31
CA ALA A 594 10.96 -28.30 0.57
C ALA A 594 12.11 -29.00 1.33
N LYS A 595 12.20 -28.82 2.66
CA LYS A 595 13.18 -29.50 3.53
C LYS A 595 12.95 -31.02 3.56
N GLU A 596 11.73 -31.46 3.79
CA GLU A 596 11.35 -32.88 3.77
C GLU A 596 11.60 -33.54 2.41
N THR A 597 11.48 -32.79 1.32
CA THR A 597 11.86 -33.26 -0.01
C THR A 597 13.37 -33.41 -0.13
N LEU A 598 14.15 -32.39 0.27
CA LEU A 598 15.61 -32.43 0.17
C LEU A 598 16.19 -33.60 0.97
N ASP A 599 15.69 -33.82 2.18
CA ASP A 599 16.08 -34.93 3.05
C ASP A 599 15.76 -36.33 2.47
N LYS A 600 14.87 -36.41 1.47
CA LYS A 600 14.57 -37.67 0.75
C LYS A 600 15.43 -37.89 -0.49
N LEU A 601 16.04 -36.82 -1.01
CA LEU A 601 16.87 -36.85 -2.21
C LEU A 601 18.35 -37.07 -1.88
N ASN A 602 18.77 -36.65 -0.68
CA ASN A 602 20.04 -37.02 -0.04
C ASN A 602 19.94 -38.41 0.59
#